data_AF-A0A929IWH2-F1
#
_entry.id   AF-A0A929IWH2-F1
#
_cell.length_a   1.000
_cell.length_b   1.000
_cell.length_c   1.000
_cell.angle_alpha   90.00
_cell.angle_beta   90.00
_cell.angle_gamma   90.00
#
_symmetry.space_group_name_H-M   'P 1'
#
loop_
_entity.id
_entity.type
_entity.pdbx_description
1 polymer ?
#
loop_
_entity_poly.entity_id
_entity_poly.type
_entity_poly.pdbx_seq_one_letter_code
_entity_poly.pdbx_strand_id
1 'polypeptide(L)'
;MFNPYKKQNDVLEKFRIKAHLRSYVKDPIVIDEILLQDAVERLKKMPYDYKDPTDSVATELVMDAYRSGFFKYDDLTDVGCNLVRLSKHRRHNQLSYDRVHHGQMLKYRH
;
A
#
# COMPACT_ATOMS: atom_id res chain seq x y z
N MET A 1 6.90 -6.25 -30.38
CA MET A 1 6.73 -4.81 -30.70
C MET A 1 6.99 -4.00 -29.45
N PHE A 2 8.11 -3.26 -29.41
CA PHE A 2 8.46 -2.37 -28.31
C PHE A 2 7.74 -1.03 -28.58
N ASN A 3 6.77 -0.67 -27.74
CA ASN A 3 5.99 0.55 -27.94
C ASN A 3 6.68 1.72 -27.21
N PRO A 4 7.36 2.65 -27.91
CA PRO A 4 8.12 3.73 -27.29
C PRO A 4 7.24 4.70 -26.48
N TYR A 5 5.94 4.75 -26.79
CA TYR A 5 4.96 5.58 -26.07
C TYR A 5 4.60 5.03 -24.68
N LYS A 6 4.89 3.76 -24.37
CA LYS A 6 4.64 3.21 -23.02
C LYS A 6 5.55 3.85 -21.95
N LYS A 7 6.80 4.20 -22.29
CA LYS A 7 7.78 4.76 -21.34
C LYS A 7 7.49 6.20 -20.93
N GLN A 8 6.91 7.02 -21.81
CA GLN A 8 6.47 8.37 -21.45
C GLN A 8 5.21 8.35 -20.58
N ASN A 9 4.44 7.27 -20.66
CA ASN A 9 3.15 7.13 -20.02
C ASN A 9 3.23 6.70 -18.54
N ASP A 10 4.42 6.62 -17.92
CA ASP A 10 4.57 6.31 -16.49
C ASP A 10 5.01 7.54 -15.67
N VAL A 11 5.47 8.60 -16.34
CA VAL A 11 6.08 9.77 -15.66
C VAL A 11 5.05 10.50 -14.81
N LEU A 12 3.83 10.65 -15.32
CA LEU A 12 2.74 11.30 -14.60
C LEU A 12 2.28 10.48 -13.40
N GLU A 13 2.16 9.16 -13.55
CA GLU A 13 1.78 8.22 -12.49
C GLU A 13 2.83 8.21 -11.39
N LYS A 14 4.12 8.10 -11.76
CA LYS A 14 5.23 8.20 -10.80
C LYS A 14 5.20 9.53 -10.06
N PHE A 15 4.96 10.62 -10.75
CA PHE A 15 4.86 11.94 -10.14
C PHE A 15 3.70 12.02 -9.16
N ARG A 16 2.51 11.57 -9.54
CA ARG A 16 1.30 11.56 -8.69
C ARG A 16 1.52 10.72 -7.45
N ILE A 17 2.05 9.50 -7.60
CA ILE A 17 2.36 8.62 -6.47
C ILE A 17 3.38 9.30 -5.53
N LYS A 18 4.48 9.85 -6.07
CA LYS A 18 5.49 10.59 -5.28
C LYS A 18 4.91 11.80 -4.55
N ALA A 19 3.97 12.52 -5.16
CA ALA A 19 3.31 13.64 -4.52
C ALA A 19 2.50 13.19 -3.28
N HIS A 20 1.74 12.10 -3.41
CA HIS A 20 0.99 11.54 -2.28
C HIS A 20 1.91 10.98 -1.19
N LEU A 21 3.03 10.35 -1.56
CA LEU A 21 3.99 9.79 -0.62
C LEU A 21 4.57 10.82 0.36
N ARG A 22 4.74 12.08 -0.05
CA ARG A 22 5.18 13.18 0.84
C ARG A 22 4.26 13.41 2.03
N SER A 23 3.00 12.97 1.93
CA SER A 23 2.06 13.06 3.06
C SER A 23 2.39 12.05 4.15
N TYR A 24 3.09 10.96 3.83
CA TYR A 24 3.34 9.82 4.70
C TYR A 24 4.83 9.64 5.06
N VAL A 25 5.74 10.05 4.18
CA VAL A 25 7.20 9.91 4.34
C VAL A 25 7.85 11.28 4.19
N LYS A 26 8.77 11.62 5.11
CA LYS A 26 9.46 12.91 5.12
C LYS A 26 10.29 13.12 3.85
N ASP A 27 10.99 12.08 3.41
CA ASP A 27 11.73 12.06 2.16
C ASP A 27 11.40 10.81 1.31
N PRO A 28 10.45 10.91 0.36
CA PRO A 28 10.05 9.80 -0.48
C PRO A 28 11.00 9.51 -1.64
N ILE A 29 12.14 10.22 -1.74
CA ILE A 29 13.13 10.00 -2.81
C ILE A 29 13.83 8.65 -2.65
N VAL A 30 13.85 8.08 -1.44
CA VAL A 30 14.56 6.84 -1.10
C VAL A 30 13.77 5.56 -1.47
N ILE A 31 12.57 5.67 -2.06
CA ILE A 31 11.82 4.49 -2.48
C ILE A 31 12.51 3.80 -3.65
N ASP A 32 12.67 2.48 -3.53
CA ASP A 32 13.18 1.63 -4.59
C ASP A 32 12.37 1.75 -5.89
N GLU A 33 13.08 1.84 -7.02
CA GLU A 33 12.46 2.06 -8.34
C GLU A 33 11.55 0.88 -8.75
N ILE A 34 11.83 -0.35 -8.30
CA ILE A 34 11.00 -1.53 -8.57
C ILE A 34 9.67 -1.40 -7.83
N LEU A 35 9.70 -1.05 -6.55
CA LEU A 35 8.48 -0.82 -5.76
C LEU A 35 7.63 0.31 -6.34
N LEU A 36 8.28 1.38 -6.80
CA LEU A 36 7.59 2.48 -7.46
C LEU A 36 6.96 2.04 -8.79
N GLN A 37 7.66 1.22 -9.58
CA GLN A 37 7.13 0.71 -10.85
C GLN A 37 5.94 -0.23 -10.62
N ASP A 38 6.00 -1.09 -9.61
CA ASP A 38 4.88 -1.96 -9.22
C ASP A 38 3.66 -1.13 -8.81
N ALA A 39 3.86 -0.05 -8.06
CA ALA A 39 2.80 0.87 -7.68
C ALA A 39 2.15 1.55 -8.90
N VAL A 40 2.94 1.95 -9.90
CA VAL A 40 2.43 2.49 -11.16
C VAL A 40 1.60 1.46 -11.91
N GLU A 41 2.05 0.20 -11.98
CA GLU A 41 1.28 -0.86 -12.63
C GLU A 41 -0.04 -1.14 -11.91
N ARG A 42 -0.05 -1.10 -10.57
CA ARG A 42 -1.30 -1.20 -9.78
C ARG A 42 -2.24 -0.04 -10.09
N LEU A 43 -1.73 1.18 -10.10
CA LEU A 43 -2.51 2.40 -10.38
C LEU A 43 -3.19 2.33 -11.76
N LYS A 44 -2.50 1.79 -12.77
CA LYS A 44 -3.03 1.65 -14.14
C LYS A 44 -4.12 0.58 -14.27
N LYS A 45 -4.17 -0.38 -13.35
CA LYS A 45 -5.18 -1.45 -13.33
C LYS A 45 -6.43 -1.04 -12.57
N MET A 46 -6.40 0.07 -11.83
CA MET A 46 -7.53 0.55 -11.03
C MET A 46 -8.48 1.43 -11.86
N PRO A 47 -9.80 1.27 -11.72
CA PRO A 47 -10.77 2.15 -12.36
C PRO A 47 -10.78 3.53 -11.68
N TYR A 48 -10.96 4.58 -12.49
CA TYR A 48 -10.99 5.99 -12.04
C TYR A 48 -12.42 6.52 -11.81
N ASP A 49 -13.35 5.62 -11.45
CA ASP A 49 -14.79 5.89 -11.60
C ASP A 49 -15.35 6.95 -10.62
N TYR A 50 -14.81 7.04 -9.39
CA TYR A 50 -15.42 7.89 -8.35
C TYR A 50 -14.42 8.73 -7.54
N LYS A 51 -13.17 8.28 -7.40
CA LYS A 51 -12.11 9.00 -6.68
C LYS A 51 -10.76 8.62 -7.27
N ASP A 52 -9.81 9.54 -7.23
CA ASP A 52 -8.43 9.26 -7.59
C ASP A 52 -7.86 8.11 -6.72
N PRO A 53 -7.54 6.94 -7.31
CA PRO A 53 -7.00 5.80 -6.57
C PRO A 53 -5.54 5.99 -6.15
N THR A 54 -4.87 7.06 -6.61
CA THR A 54 -3.44 7.31 -6.33
C THR A 54 -3.13 7.32 -4.83
N ASP A 55 -4.00 7.90 -3.99
CA ASP A 55 -3.78 7.92 -2.54
C ASP A 55 -3.83 6.51 -1.91
N SER A 56 -4.69 5.64 -2.42
CA SER A 56 -4.77 4.23 -2.00
C SER A 56 -3.50 3.47 -2.39
N VAL A 57 -3.02 3.70 -3.61
CA VAL A 57 -1.77 3.08 -4.08
C VAL A 57 -0.57 3.59 -3.27
N ALA A 58 -0.53 4.88 -2.96
CA ALA A 58 0.55 5.48 -2.17
C ALA A 58 0.56 4.94 -0.72
N THR A 59 -0.61 4.79 -0.09
CA THR A 59 -0.69 4.21 1.27
C THR A 59 -0.23 2.76 1.31
N GLU A 60 -0.60 1.94 0.32
CA GLU A 60 -0.08 0.58 0.19
C GLU A 60 1.43 0.56 -0.02
N LEU A 61 1.95 1.43 -0.89
CA LEU A 61 3.38 1.52 -1.16
C LEU A 61 4.18 1.88 0.10
N VAL A 62 3.70 2.82 0.92
CA VAL A 62 4.35 3.17 2.21
C VAL A 62 4.39 1.97 3.14
N MET A 63 3.28 1.23 3.20
CA MET A 63 3.14 0.04 4.03
C MET A 63 4.10 -1.08 3.61
N ASP A 64 4.20 -1.34 2.31
CA ASP A 64 5.09 -2.34 1.75
C ASP A 64 6.56 -1.91 1.91
N ALA A 65 6.88 -0.64 1.66
CA ALA A 65 8.23 -0.11 1.83
C ALA A 65 8.69 -0.13 3.30
N TYR A 66 7.82 0.22 4.24
CA TYR A 66 8.11 0.14 5.68
C TYR A 66 8.35 -1.31 6.13
N ARG A 67 7.54 -2.26 5.65
CA ARG A 67 7.70 -3.70 5.98
C ARG A 67 8.99 -4.29 5.42
N SER A 68 9.41 -3.83 4.24
CA SER A 68 10.66 -4.25 3.60
C SER A 68 11.90 -3.52 4.15
N GLY A 69 11.71 -2.56 5.08
CA GLY A 69 12.81 -1.88 5.76
C GLY A 69 13.42 -0.70 5.00
N PHE A 70 12.75 -0.22 3.93
CA PHE A 70 13.21 0.96 3.18
C PHE A 70 13.09 2.26 3.99
N PHE A 71 12.17 2.28 4.95
CA PHE A 71 11.97 3.40 5.88
C PHE A 71 11.88 2.88 7.30
N LYS A 72 12.43 3.65 8.24
CA LYS A 72 12.20 3.49 9.66
C LYS A 72 11.04 4.38 10.10
N TYR A 73 10.56 4.13 11.31
CA TYR A 73 9.46 4.91 11.88
C TYR A 73 9.78 6.41 11.92
N ASP A 74 11.04 6.77 12.15
CA ASP A 74 11.51 8.17 12.20
C ASP A 74 11.49 8.87 10.84
N ASP A 75 11.47 8.10 9.74
CA ASP A 75 11.40 8.64 8.37
C ASP A 75 9.96 8.97 7.96
N LEU A 76 8.96 8.56 8.76
CA LEU A 76 7.55 8.79 8.50
C LEU A 76 7.10 10.16 9.03
N THR A 77 6.10 10.75 8.38
CA THR A 77 5.34 11.88 8.94
C THR A 77 4.40 11.38 10.04
N ASP A 78 3.76 12.29 10.80
CA ASP A 78 2.75 11.90 11.78
C ASP A 78 1.60 11.07 11.18
N VAL A 79 1.22 11.40 9.94
CA VAL A 79 0.21 10.65 9.18
C VAL A 79 0.72 9.26 8.81
N GLY A 80 1.97 9.14 8.35
CA GLY A 80 2.61 7.86 8.05
C GLY A 80 2.77 6.97 9.29
N CYS A 81 3.15 7.56 10.42
CA CYS A 81 3.21 6.90 11.72
C CYS A 81 1.86 6.30 12.11
N ASN A 82 0.77 7.07 11.98
CA ASN A 82 -0.57 6.60 12.25
C ASN A 82 -1.00 5.48 11.30
N LEU A 83 -0.68 5.59 10.01
CA LEU A 83 -0.96 4.56 9.00
C LEU A 83 -0.32 3.21 9.39
N VAL A 84 0.98 3.23 9.69
CA VAL A 84 1.71 2.02 10.10
C VAL A 84 1.19 1.47 11.42
N ARG A 85 0.88 2.33 12.39
CA ARG A 85 0.32 1.92 13.70
C ARG A 85 -1.06 1.24 13.56
N LEU A 86 -1.97 1.81 12.78
CA LEU A 86 -3.30 1.24 12.52
C LEU A 86 -3.21 -0.11 11.81
N SER A 87 -2.25 -0.26 10.91
CA SER A 87 -2.02 -1.53 10.21
C SER A 87 -1.59 -2.68 11.14
N LYS A 88 -0.81 -2.39 12.20
CA LYS A 88 -0.36 -3.38 13.18
C LYS A 88 -1.56 -3.95 13.96
N HIS A 89 -2.54 -3.11 14.27
CA HIS A 89 -3.76 -3.54 14.96
C HIS A 89 -4.70 -4.36 14.04
N ARG A 90 -4.77 -4.05 12.73
CA ARG A 90 -5.57 -4.85 11.78
C ARG A 90 -5.07 -6.28 11.62
N ARG A 91 -3.75 -6.52 11.59
CA ARG A 91 -3.20 -7.90 11.53
C ARG A 91 -3.52 -8.71 12.78
N HIS A 92 -3.58 -8.07 13.95
CA HIS A 92 -3.95 -8.75 15.19
C HIS A 92 -5.43 -9.16 15.19
N ASN A 93 -6.32 -8.31 14.66
CA ASN A 93 -7.76 -8.58 14.57
C ASN A 93 -8.14 -9.59 13.46
N GLN A 94 -7.41 -9.65 12.34
CA GLN A 94 -7.66 -10.68 11.31
C GLN A 94 -7.36 -12.10 11.80
N LEU A 95 -6.27 -12.28 12.58
CA LEU A 95 -5.97 -13.57 13.20
C LEU A 95 -6.99 -13.99 14.27
N SER A 96 -7.70 -13.03 14.87
CA SER A 96 -8.74 -13.33 15.85
C SER A 96 -10.07 -13.71 15.19
N TYR A 97 -10.40 -13.15 14.02
CA TYR A 97 -11.64 -13.50 13.31
C TYR A 97 -11.60 -14.91 12.70
N ASP A 98 -10.45 -15.35 12.15
CA ASP A 98 -10.32 -16.71 11.61
C ASP A 98 -10.37 -17.81 12.68
N ARG A 99 -10.04 -17.49 13.94
CA ARG A 99 -10.17 -18.46 15.05
C ARG A 99 -11.59 -18.60 15.57
N VAL A 100 -12.49 -17.65 15.29
CA VAL A 100 -13.88 -17.72 15.77
C VAL A 100 -14.76 -18.55 14.84
N HIS A 101 -14.41 -18.66 13.55
CA HIS A 101 -15.19 -19.45 12.59
C HIS A 101 -14.79 -20.94 12.48
N HIS A 102 -13.71 -21.38 13.13
CA HIS A 102 -13.27 -22.78 13.09
C HIS A 102 -13.68 -23.62 14.32
N GLY A 103 -14.56 -23.09 15.20
CA GLY A 103 -14.86 -23.68 16.51
C GLY A 103 -16.31 -24.10 16.77
N GLN A 104 -17.24 -23.99 15.82
CA GLN A 104 -18.65 -24.36 16.03
C GLN A 104 -19.18 -25.33 14.97
N MET A 105 -18.59 -26.51 14.87
CA MET A 105 -19.28 -27.67 14.28
C MET A 105 -18.78 -28.93 14.98
N LEU A 106 -19.25 -29.18 16.20
CA LEU A 106 -19.17 -30.52 16.79
C LEU A 106 -20.34 -30.73 17.78
N LYS A 107 -21.16 -31.73 17.42
CA LYS A 107 -22.05 -32.55 18.26
C LYS A 107 -23.49 -32.04 18.47
N TYR A 108 -24.37 -32.48 17.59
CA TYR A 108 -25.58 -33.18 18.04
C TYR A 108 -25.64 -34.56 17.37
N ARG A 109 -25.28 -35.59 18.13
CA ARG A 109 -25.72 -36.96 17.90
C ARG A 109 -26.91 -37.17 18.84
N HIS A 110 -28.04 -37.59 18.28
CA HIS A 110 -29.08 -38.31 19.00
C HIS A 110 -29.49 -39.52 18.14
#